data_AF-A0A921KRY8-F1
#
_entry.id   AF-A0A921KRY8-F1
#
_cell.length_a   1.000
_cell.length_b   1.000
_cell.length_c   1.000
_cell.angle_alpha   90.00
_cell.angle_beta   90.00
_cell.angle_gamma   90.00
#
_symmetry.space_group_name_H-M   'P 1'
#
loop_
_entity.id
_entity.type
_entity.pdbx_description
1 polymer ?
#
loop_
_entity_poly.entity_id
_entity_poly.type
_entity_poly.pdbx_seq_one_letter_code
_entity_poly.pdbx_strand_id
1 'polypeptide(L)'
;MSKVQLPVDTKARTYFVDEAGTKGRAGDTFVVAAVRTSDPGGLHRAVRAVRDRERFSKEIHFKDVTKRSLPVFQEVIDVASKYASFGVYVVDKREIDPWGDSPGWEGNLWASEQLLRRILSRHEVATVLLDEISAPAGFSYSDELRSRINDGFKTMRIASSIGLQSTSCDGLQVADLVASSALYYLTQTQATGIAEYLVNGTPKAQLARHVASALTIGGFEECMNPKVRVIYADEKHLTGVASTHTAMSN
;
A
#
# COMPACT_ATOMS: atom_id res chain seq x y z
N MET A 1 6.47 8.39 33.60
CA MET A 1 5.63 7.66 32.62
C MET A 1 4.43 8.54 32.28
N SER A 2 4.38 9.09 31.07
CA SER A 2 3.17 9.73 30.55
C SER A 2 2.13 8.63 30.29
N LYS A 3 0.93 8.76 30.86
CA LYS A 3 -0.19 7.85 30.58
C LYS A 3 -0.81 8.26 29.26
N VAL A 4 -0.79 7.37 28.28
CA VAL A 4 -1.53 7.57 27.03
C VAL A 4 -3.00 7.29 27.29
N GLN A 5 -3.85 8.29 27.09
CA GLN A 5 -5.31 8.15 27.16
C GLN A 5 -5.88 8.17 25.75
N LEU A 6 -6.68 7.16 25.42
CA LEU A 6 -7.42 7.10 24.17
C LEU A 6 -8.89 7.42 24.43
N PRO A 7 -9.55 8.22 23.57
CA PRO A 7 -11.00 8.36 23.58
C PRO A 7 -11.70 7.00 23.57
N VAL A 8 -12.82 6.87 24.31
CA VAL A 8 -13.55 5.59 24.48
C VAL A 8 -14.06 5.03 23.14
N ASP A 9 -14.33 5.88 22.17
CA ASP A 9 -14.77 5.54 20.81
C ASP A 9 -13.62 5.19 19.84
N THR A 10 -12.37 5.19 20.32
CA THR A 10 -11.19 4.91 19.49
C THR A 10 -11.25 3.48 18.95
N LYS A 11 -11.23 3.36 17.63
CA LYS A 11 -11.24 2.06 16.95
C LYS A 11 -9.82 1.56 16.74
N ALA A 12 -9.55 0.32 17.10
CA ALA A 12 -8.32 -0.36 16.67
C ALA A 12 -8.44 -0.76 15.19
N ARG A 13 -7.37 -0.56 14.42
CA ARG A 13 -7.28 -0.92 13.01
C ARG A 13 -5.92 -1.50 12.66
N THR A 14 -5.90 -2.43 11.71
CA THR A 14 -4.67 -2.97 11.13
C THR A 14 -4.54 -2.49 9.70
N TYR A 15 -3.33 -2.07 9.33
CA TYR A 15 -2.95 -1.67 7.98
C TYR A 15 -1.85 -2.61 7.50
N PHE A 16 -2.06 -3.25 6.36
CA PHE A 16 -1.02 -3.95 5.62
C PHE A 16 -0.59 -3.05 4.47
N VAL A 17 0.69 -2.78 4.32
CA VAL A 17 1.20 -1.80 3.37
C VAL A 17 2.30 -2.42 2.53
N ASP A 18 2.20 -2.23 1.22
CA ASP A 18 3.18 -2.74 0.25
C ASP A 18 3.30 -1.76 -0.93
N GLU A 19 4.35 -1.90 -1.71
CA GLU A 19 4.68 -1.04 -2.84
C GLU A 19 4.83 -1.80 -4.17
N ALA A 20 4.61 -1.08 -5.27
CA ALA A 20 4.94 -1.53 -6.60
C ALA A 20 5.60 -0.43 -7.40
N GLY A 21 6.58 -0.82 -8.22
CA GLY A 21 7.31 0.08 -9.10
C GLY A 21 8.81 0.00 -8.83
N THR A 22 9.60 0.46 -9.80
CA THR A 22 11.05 0.43 -9.64
C THR A 22 11.46 1.43 -8.57
N LYS A 23 12.30 1.01 -7.62
CA LYS A 23 12.86 1.87 -6.58
C LYS A 23 13.88 2.84 -7.19
N GLY A 24 13.98 4.07 -6.69
CA GLY A 24 14.88 5.09 -7.25
C GLY A 24 14.38 5.72 -8.56
N ARG A 25 15.30 6.18 -9.42
CA ARG A 25 15.00 7.01 -10.61
C ARG A 25 14.47 6.24 -11.82
N ALA A 26 14.52 4.91 -11.81
CA ALA A 26 14.03 4.12 -12.94
C ALA A 26 12.49 4.00 -12.90
N GLY A 27 11.87 4.01 -14.08
CA GLY A 27 10.42 3.95 -14.27
C GLY A 27 9.69 5.23 -13.88
N ASP A 28 8.59 5.53 -14.57
CA ASP A 28 7.86 6.80 -14.42
C ASP A 28 6.82 6.80 -13.30
N THR A 29 6.46 5.63 -12.77
CA THR A 29 5.36 5.48 -11.81
C THR A 29 5.77 4.60 -10.64
N PHE A 30 5.37 5.00 -9.44
CA PHE A 30 5.48 4.21 -8.22
C PHE A 30 4.15 4.25 -7.47
N VAL A 31 3.78 3.13 -6.86
CA VAL A 31 2.52 2.99 -6.14
C VAL A 31 2.77 2.41 -4.77
N VAL A 32 2.13 2.97 -3.75
CA VAL A 32 1.99 2.32 -2.43
C VAL A 32 0.51 1.99 -2.23
N ALA A 33 0.22 0.78 -1.79
CA ALA A 33 -1.14 0.40 -1.40
C ALA A 33 -1.21 0.01 0.07
N ALA A 34 -2.40 0.21 0.64
CA ALA A 34 -2.71 -0.19 2.00
C ALA A 34 -4.03 -0.95 2.07
N VAL A 35 -4.04 -2.06 2.80
CA VAL A 35 -5.24 -2.82 3.17
C VAL A 35 -5.57 -2.49 4.62
N ARG A 36 -6.66 -1.76 4.84
CA ARG A 36 -7.14 -1.34 6.16
C ARG A 36 -8.28 -2.25 6.62
N THR A 37 -8.14 -2.88 7.77
CA THR A 37 -9.19 -3.75 8.34
C THR A 37 -9.36 -3.57 9.85
N SER A 38 -10.57 -3.87 10.31
CA SER A 38 -10.91 -4.01 11.74
C SER A 38 -10.88 -5.45 12.23
N ASP A 39 -10.82 -6.40 11.31
CA ASP A 39 -10.87 -7.84 11.58
C ASP A 39 -9.75 -8.54 10.80
N PRO A 40 -8.48 -8.33 11.18
CA PRO A 40 -7.34 -8.96 10.52
C PRO A 40 -7.41 -10.49 10.58
N GLY A 41 -8.02 -11.06 11.64
CA GLY A 41 -8.23 -12.50 11.77
C GLY A 41 -9.28 -13.02 10.77
N GLY A 42 -10.38 -12.30 10.57
CA GLY A 42 -11.37 -12.60 9.54
C GLY A 42 -10.80 -12.52 8.13
N LEU A 43 -10.04 -11.45 7.84
CA LEU A 43 -9.33 -11.31 6.56
C LEU A 43 -8.39 -12.50 6.30
N HIS A 44 -7.52 -12.83 7.26
CA HIS A 44 -6.59 -13.95 7.12
C HIS A 44 -7.31 -15.28 6.90
N ARG A 45 -8.33 -15.61 7.72
CA ARG A 45 -9.10 -16.85 7.56
C ARG A 45 -9.83 -16.93 6.21
N ALA A 46 -10.36 -15.80 5.73
CA ALA A 46 -11.06 -15.77 4.45
C ALA A 46 -10.11 -16.03 3.28
N VAL A 47 -8.94 -15.38 3.26
CA VAL A 47 -7.91 -15.65 2.24
C VAL A 47 -7.38 -17.08 2.36
N ARG A 48 -7.14 -17.56 3.59
CA ARG A 48 -6.69 -18.93 3.85
C ARG A 48 -7.69 -19.98 3.33
N ALA A 49 -8.99 -19.75 3.50
CA ALA A 49 -10.02 -20.65 2.99
C ALA A 49 -9.99 -20.78 1.46
N VAL A 50 -9.72 -19.68 0.73
CA VAL A 50 -9.51 -19.71 -0.72
C VAL A 50 -8.29 -20.58 -1.03
N ARG A 51 -7.16 -20.34 -0.36
CA ARG A 51 -5.92 -21.10 -0.56
C ARG A 51 -6.09 -22.60 -0.34
N ASP A 52 -6.76 -22.98 0.75
CA ASP A 52 -6.96 -24.39 1.10
C ASP A 52 -7.88 -25.10 0.09
N ARG A 53 -8.96 -24.44 -0.36
CA ARG A 53 -9.88 -24.98 -1.37
C ARG A 53 -9.21 -25.13 -2.73
N GLU A 54 -8.43 -24.14 -3.15
CA GLU A 54 -7.72 -24.13 -4.44
C GLU A 54 -6.37 -24.89 -4.38
N ARG A 55 -6.00 -25.43 -3.21
CA ARG A 55 -4.70 -26.08 -2.93
C ARG A 55 -3.52 -25.20 -3.34
N PHE A 56 -3.63 -23.90 -3.10
CA PHE A 56 -2.64 -22.90 -3.45
C PHE A 56 -1.70 -22.61 -2.27
N SER A 57 -0.52 -23.22 -2.28
CA SER A 57 0.49 -23.07 -1.20
C SER A 57 1.56 -22.01 -1.48
N LYS A 58 1.67 -21.53 -2.73
CA LYS A 58 2.67 -20.53 -3.13
C LYS A 58 2.36 -19.14 -2.60
N GLU A 59 3.34 -18.26 -2.61
CA GLU A 59 3.09 -16.82 -2.38
C GLU A 59 2.10 -16.29 -3.42
N ILE A 60 1.16 -15.45 -2.98
CA ILE A 60 0.30 -14.68 -3.87
C ILE A 60 1.07 -13.40 -4.19
N HIS A 61 1.55 -13.30 -5.41
CA HIS A 61 2.34 -12.16 -5.85
C HIS A 61 2.03 -11.84 -7.31
N PHE A 62 1.82 -10.57 -7.63
CA PHE A 62 1.37 -10.13 -8.95
C PHE A 62 2.29 -10.60 -10.10
N LYS A 63 3.59 -10.74 -9.86
CA LYS A 63 4.53 -11.25 -10.88
C LYS A 63 4.17 -12.66 -11.36
N ASP A 64 3.57 -13.46 -10.48
CA ASP A 64 3.20 -14.88 -10.68
C ASP A 64 1.78 -15.06 -11.22
N VAL A 65 1.15 -13.98 -11.69
CA VAL A 65 -0.16 -14.04 -12.34
C VAL A 65 -0.05 -14.70 -13.72
N THR A 66 -0.70 -15.85 -13.85
CA THR A 66 -0.79 -16.67 -15.05
C THR A 66 -2.24 -17.02 -15.29
N LYS A 67 -2.56 -17.64 -16.45
CA LYS A 67 -3.90 -18.17 -16.71
C LYS A 67 -4.39 -19.14 -15.62
N ARG A 68 -3.47 -19.86 -14.97
CA ARG A 68 -3.78 -20.84 -13.92
C ARG A 68 -4.00 -20.20 -12.56
N SER A 69 -3.19 -19.20 -12.18
CA SER A 69 -3.29 -18.54 -10.87
C SER A 69 -4.34 -17.43 -10.82
N LEU A 70 -4.74 -16.89 -11.98
CA LEU A 70 -5.68 -15.78 -12.07
C LEU A 70 -6.99 -16.01 -11.28
N PRO A 71 -7.72 -17.15 -11.42
CA PRO A 71 -8.98 -17.33 -10.69
C PRO A 71 -8.80 -17.29 -9.18
N VAL A 72 -7.69 -17.87 -8.68
CA VAL A 72 -7.35 -17.85 -7.25
C VAL A 72 -7.13 -16.41 -6.78
N PHE A 73 -6.39 -15.61 -7.56
CA PHE A 73 -6.03 -14.24 -7.16
C PHE A 73 -7.25 -13.31 -7.22
N GLN A 74 -8.14 -13.50 -8.20
CA GLN A 74 -9.42 -12.79 -8.27
C GLN A 74 -10.26 -13.09 -7.02
N GLU A 75 -10.37 -14.36 -6.63
CA GLU A 75 -11.16 -14.71 -5.46
C GLU A 75 -10.53 -14.21 -4.14
N VAL A 76 -9.20 -14.23 -4.03
CA VAL A 76 -8.47 -13.63 -2.90
C VAL A 76 -8.86 -12.15 -2.73
N ILE A 77 -8.92 -11.41 -3.83
CA ILE A 77 -9.34 -10.00 -3.83
C ILE A 77 -10.82 -9.86 -3.48
N ASP A 78 -11.69 -10.72 -4.00
CA ASP A 78 -13.13 -10.70 -3.70
C ASP A 78 -13.43 -10.98 -2.22
N VAL A 79 -12.69 -11.91 -1.60
CA VAL A 79 -12.85 -12.16 -0.16
C VAL A 79 -12.22 -11.04 0.65
N ALA A 80 -11.03 -10.57 0.30
CA ALA A 80 -10.38 -9.46 1.02
C ALA A 80 -11.23 -8.18 0.96
N SER A 81 -11.91 -7.93 -0.16
CA SER A 81 -12.83 -6.82 -0.32
C SER A 81 -14.11 -6.95 0.53
N LYS A 82 -14.34 -8.04 1.25
CA LYS A 82 -15.44 -8.10 2.24
C LYS A 82 -14.99 -7.65 3.63
N TYR A 83 -13.69 -7.70 3.92
CA TYR A 83 -13.13 -7.46 5.25
C TYR A 83 -12.31 -6.17 5.37
N ALA A 84 -11.97 -5.52 4.26
CA ALA A 84 -11.07 -4.38 4.25
C ALA A 84 -11.56 -3.20 3.41
N SER A 85 -11.07 -2.01 3.73
CA SER A 85 -11.03 -0.84 2.86
C SER A 85 -9.61 -0.61 2.38
N PHE A 86 -9.42 0.14 1.30
CA PHE A 86 -8.12 0.24 0.63
C PHE A 86 -7.64 1.68 0.48
N GLY A 87 -6.34 1.86 0.50
CA GLY A 87 -5.67 3.10 0.12
C GLY A 87 -4.70 2.82 -1.01
N VAL A 88 -4.63 3.71 -1.98
CA VAL A 88 -3.65 3.67 -3.08
C VAL A 88 -3.07 5.07 -3.22
N TYR A 89 -1.75 5.17 -3.17
CA TYR A 89 -1.02 6.42 -3.39
C TYR A 89 -0.13 6.25 -4.61
N VAL A 90 -0.37 7.08 -5.62
CA VAL A 90 0.29 7.04 -6.91
C VAL A 90 1.28 8.20 -6.99
N VAL A 91 2.53 7.89 -7.32
CA VAL A 91 3.59 8.86 -7.57
C VAL A 91 3.91 8.80 -9.06
N ASP A 92 3.62 9.89 -9.77
CA ASP A 92 4.19 10.13 -11.10
C ASP A 92 5.55 10.79 -10.93
N LYS A 93 6.62 10.03 -11.20
CA LYS A 93 8.00 10.49 -11.00
C LYS A 93 8.44 11.56 -11.99
N ARG A 94 7.67 11.78 -13.05
CA ARG A 94 7.91 12.86 -14.02
C ARG A 94 7.48 14.21 -13.46
N GLU A 95 6.51 14.19 -12.55
CA GLU A 95 6.03 15.38 -11.85
C GLU A 95 6.76 15.54 -10.51
N ILE A 96 6.92 14.46 -9.76
CA ILE A 96 7.49 14.47 -8.41
C ILE A 96 8.38 13.25 -8.21
N ASP A 97 9.69 13.47 -8.08
CA ASP A 97 10.65 12.42 -7.75
C ASP A 97 11.07 12.50 -6.26
N PRO A 98 10.43 11.75 -5.36
CA PRO A 98 10.82 11.72 -3.95
C PRO A 98 12.11 10.93 -3.72
N TRP A 99 12.65 10.26 -4.73
CA TRP A 99 13.96 9.61 -4.63
C TRP A 99 15.08 10.58 -4.92
N GLY A 100 14.97 11.48 -5.90
CA GLY A 100 15.94 12.55 -6.15
C GLY A 100 17.39 12.09 -6.01
N ASP A 101 18.16 12.73 -5.12
CA ASP A 101 19.51 12.30 -4.68
C ASP A 101 19.50 11.48 -3.36
N SER A 102 18.32 11.18 -2.82
CA SER A 102 18.13 10.45 -1.55
C SER A 102 18.28 8.94 -1.73
N PRO A 103 18.68 8.20 -0.67
CA PRO A 103 18.65 6.74 -0.66
C PRO A 103 17.28 6.17 -1.02
N GLY A 104 17.27 5.01 -1.67
CA GLY A 104 16.06 4.31 -2.13
C GLY A 104 14.95 4.18 -1.07
N TRP A 105 15.35 3.89 0.18
CA TRP A 105 14.42 3.68 1.28
C TRP A 105 13.73 4.97 1.75
N GLU A 106 14.33 6.15 1.56
CA GLU A 106 13.74 7.43 1.97
C GLU A 106 12.55 7.82 1.09
N GLY A 107 12.67 7.61 -0.23
CA GLY A 107 11.54 7.82 -1.15
C GLY A 107 10.37 6.88 -0.87
N ASN A 108 10.67 5.62 -0.53
CA ASN A 108 9.65 4.65 -0.10
C ASN A 108 8.98 5.08 1.20
N LEU A 109 9.78 5.57 2.17
CA LEU A 109 9.32 6.06 3.46
C LEU A 109 8.37 7.23 3.27
N TRP A 110 8.77 8.21 2.45
CA TRP A 110 7.94 9.36 2.12
C TRP A 110 6.61 8.92 1.49
N ALA A 111 6.64 8.05 0.48
CA ALA A 111 5.41 7.61 -0.20
C ALA A 111 4.46 6.88 0.77
N SER A 112 5.00 6.02 1.63
CA SER A 112 4.24 5.30 2.67
C SER A 112 3.64 6.26 3.70
N GLU A 113 4.42 7.25 4.14
CA GLU A 113 3.96 8.30 5.04
C GLU A 113 2.81 9.11 4.41
N GLN A 114 2.97 9.53 3.16
CA GLN A 114 1.97 10.30 2.41
C GLN A 114 0.66 9.54 2.26
N LEU A 115 0.71 8.24 1.98
CA LEU A 115 -0.47 7.38 1.94
C LEU A 115 -1.15 7.34 3.31
N LEU A 116 -0.42 6.90 4.34
CA LEU A 116 -0.98 6.66 5.67
C LEU A 116 -1.56 7.93 6.29
N ARG A 117 -0.90 9.07 6.17
CA ARG A 117 -1.43 10.37 6.66
C ARG A 117 -2.80 10.71 6.08
N ARG A 118 -3.09 10.28 4.86
CA ARG A 118 -4.34 10.58 4.17
C ARG A 118 -5.42 9.53 4.42
N ILE A 119 -5.06 8.28 4.72
CA ILE A 119 -6.06 7.22 4.98
C ILE A 119 -6.31 6.93 6.45
N LEU A 120 -5.44 7.41 7.35
CA LEU A 120 -5.66 7.34 8.79
C LEU A 120 -6.78 8.30 9.22
N SER A 121 -7.68 7.79 10.06
CA SER A 121 -8.80 8.50 10.65
C SER A 121 -8.45 9.11 12.00
N ARG A 122 -9.17 10.18 12.37
CA ARG A 122 -9.01 10.85 13.67
C ARG A 122 -9.53 10.04 14.86
N HIS A 123 -10.34 8.99 14.63
CA HIS A 123 -10.96 8.17 15.68
C HIS A 123 -10.42 6.74 15.71
N GLU A 124 -9.18 6.54 15.25
CA GLU A 124 -8.55 5.24 15.29
C GLU A 124 -7.11 5.29 15.78
N VAL A 125 -6.66 4.13 16.26
CA VAL A 125 -5.27 3.82 16.55
C VAL A 125 -4.90 2.58 15.75
N ALA A 126 -3.81 2.68 15.01
CA ALA A 126 -3.40 1.72 14.02
C ALA A 126 -2.24 0.85 14.50
N THR A 127 -2.26 -0.41 14.07
CA THR A 127 -1.07 -1.25 13.89
C THR A 127 -0.77 -1.30 12.40
N VAL A 128 0.46 -0.97 12.01
CA VAL A 128 0.91 -0.98 10.62
C VAL A 128 1.90 -2.11 10.41
N LEU A 129 1.62 -2.95 9.42
CA LEU A 129 2.46 -4.06 8.99
C LEU A 129 2.92 -3.72 7.57
N LEU A 130 4.23 -3.62 7.37
CA LEU A 130 4.87 -3.18 6.12
C LEU A 130 5.62 -4.37 5.53
N ASP A 131 5.68 -4.46 4.20
CA ASP A 131 6.71 -5.31 3.59
C ASP A 131 8.12 -4.80 3.95
N GLU A 132 9.06 -5.72 4.05
CA GLU A 132 10.41 -5.41 4.52
C GLU A 132 11.19 -4.62 3.47
N ILE A 133 11.44 -3.34 3.76
CA ILE A 133 12.33 -2.49 2.96
C ILE A 133 13.73 -2.53 3.55
N SER A 134 14.71 -2.87 2.70
CA SER A 134 16.13 -2.79 3.07
C SER A 134 16.52 -1.35 3.39
N ALA A 135 16.99 -1.12 4.62
CA ALA A 135 17.52 0.15 5.09
C ALA A 135 18.92 -0.05 5.72
N PRO A 136 19.72 1.01 5.91
CA PRO A 136 21.03 0.91 6.53
C PRO A 136 20.97 0.25 7.92
N ALA A 137 22.07 -0.41 8.31
CA ALA A 137 22.18 -1.02 9.63
C ALA A 137 21.95 0.02 10.73
N GLY A 138 21.17 -0.34 11.75
CA GLY A 138 20.79 0.56 12.85
C GLY A 138 19.59 1.47 12.55
N PHE A 139 19.03 1.42 11.34
CA PHE A 139 17.84 2.18 10.98
C PHE A 139 16.60 1.27 10.89
N SER A 140 15.56 1.59 11.66
CA SER A 140 14.26 0.92 11.58
C SER A 140 13.30 1.77 10.75
N TYR A 141 13.08 1.35 9.49
CA TYR A 141 12.12 1.98 8.58
C TYR A 141 10.73 2.11 9.20
N SER A 142 10.28 1.04 9.86
CA SER A 142 8.96 1.01 10.48
C SER A 142 8.83 1.99 11.65
N ASP A 143 9.86 2.09 12.51
CA ASP A 143 9.84 3.04 13.64
C ASP A 143 9.88 4.49 13.18
N GLU A 144 10.70 4.81 12.18
CA GLU A 144 10.76 6.14 11.61
C GLU A 144 9.38 6.55 11.04
N LEU A 145 8.75 5.68 10.27
CA LEU A 145 7.41 5.92 9.72
C LEU A 145 6.39 6.22 10.82
N ARG A 146 6.40 5.41 11.89
CA ARG A 146 5.52 5.62 13.05
C ARG A 146 5.80 6.95 13.74
N SER A 147 7.08 7.31 13.94
CA SER A 147 7.45 8.59 14.57
C SER A 147 6.94 9.75 13.73
N ARG A 148 7.28 9.80 12.43
CA ARG A 148 6.87 10.89 11.52
C ARG A 148 5.36 11.09 11.49
N ILE A 149 4.59 10.01 11.41
CA ILE A 149 3.13 10.09 11.40
C ILE A 149 2.62 10.62 12.74
N ASN A 150 3.04 10.04 13.86
CA ASN A 150 2.58 10.49 15.19
C ASN A 150 2.97 11.94 15.47
N ASP A 151 4.20 12.33 15.14
CA ASP A 151 4.70 13.71 15.26
C ASP A 151 3.95 14.68 14.36
N GLY A 152 3.56 14.22 13.18
CA GLY A 152 2.74 14.97 12.24
C GLY A 152 1.33 15.23 12.74
N PHE A 153 0.71 14.24 13.37
CA PHE A 153 -0.62 14.38 13.96
C PHE A 153 -0.59 15.00 15.37
N LYS A 154 0.59 15.16 15.98
CA LYS A 154 0.78 15.58 17.38
C LYS A 154 0.00 14.72 18.37
N THR A 155 -0.27 13.47 18.01
CA THR A 155 -0.97 12.48 18.82
C THR A 155 -0.61 11.07 18.35
N MET A 156 -0.78 10.08 19.22
CA MET A 156 -0.60 8.68 18.85
C MET A 156 -1.68 8.26 17.84
N ARG A 157 -1.27 8.00 16.61
CA ARG A 157 -2.08 7.40 15.54
C ARG A 157 -1.68 5.98 15.24
N ILE A 158 -0.38 5.71 15.31
CA ILE A 158 0.17 4.37 15.14
C ILE A 158 0.75 3.94 16.48
N ALA A 159 0.16 2.90 17.06
CA ALA A 159 0.66 2.28 18.29
C ALA A 159 1.87 1.39 18.00
N SER A 160 1.85 0.67 16.89
CA SER A 160 2.92 -0.24 16.47
C SER A 160 3.08 -0.26 14.96
N SER A 161 4.32 -0.36 14.51
CA SER A 161 4.73 -0.47 13.11
C SER A 161 5.77 -1.56 13.00
N ILE A 162 5.63 -2.50 12.07
CA ILE A 162 6.53 -3.66 11.96
C ILE A 162 6.80 -3.92 10.48
N GLY A 163 8.08 -4.04 10.10
CA GLY A 163 8.48 -4.61 8.82
C GLY A 163 8.46 -6.13 8.88
N LEU A 164 7.82 -6.78 7.92
CA LEU A 164 7.68 -8.23 7.84
C LEU A 164 8.06 -8.70 6.44
N GLN A 165 8.54 -9.92 6.33
CA GLN A 165 8.64 -10.57 5.02
C GLN A 165 7.23 -10.75 4.44
N SER A 166 7.02 -10.39 3.18
CA SER A 166 5.76 -10.53 2.42
C SER A 166 5.04 -11.87 2.64
N THR A 167 5.79 -12.97 2.74
CA THR A 167 5.26 -14.33 2.96
C THR A 167 4.65 -14.57 4.35
N SER A 168 4.86 -13.66 5.29
CA SER A 168 4.46 -13.81 6.70
C SER A 168 2.96 -13.66 6.92
N CYS A 169 2.25 -12.88 6.09
CA CYS A 169 0.81 -12.73 6.23
C CYS A 169 0.12 -12.41 4.91
N ASP A 170 -1.09 -12.95 4.75
CA ASP A 170 -1.88 -12.78 3.52
C ASP A 170 -2.28 -11.32 3.28
N GLY A 171 -2.37 -10.50 4.32
CA GLY A 171 -2.72 -9.08 4.19
C GLY A 171 -1.68 -8.28 3.40
N LEU A 172 -0.38 -8.59 3.56
CA LEU A 172 0.69 -7.98 2.76
C LEU A 172 0.61 -8.42 1.29
N GLN A 173 0.37 -9.71 1.05
CA GLN A 173 0.17 -10.21 -0.32
C GLN A 173 -1.05 -9.60 -1.01
N VAL A 174 -2.13 -9.31 -0.27
CA VAL A 174 -3.26 -8.54 -0.82
C VAL A 174 -2.85 -7.09 -1.14
N ALA A 175 -2.02 -6.46 -0.31
CA ALA A 175 -1.47 -5.13 -0.58
C ALA A 175 -0.59 -5.13 -1.85
N ASP A 176 0.29 -6.12 -2.07
CA ASP A 176 1.04 -6.31 -3.32
C ASP A 176 0.10 -6.35 -4.52
N LEU A 177 -0.93 -7.21 -4.47
CA LEU A 177 -1.86 -7.35 -5.59
C LEU A 177 -2.54 -6.03 -5.93
N VAL A 178 -2.89 -5.21 -4.94
CA VAL A 178 -3.49 -3.89 -5.17
C VAL A 178 -2.48 -2.90 -5.74
N ALA A 179 -1.30 -2.77 -5.13
CA ALA A 179 -0.24 -1.86 -5.59
C ALA A 179 0.19 -2.20 -7.03
N SER A 180 0.49 -3.47 -7.28
CA SER A 180 0.94 -3.97 -8.57
C SER A 180 -0.15 -3.91 -9.65
N SER A 181 -1.43 -4.11 -9.29
CA SER A 181 -2.56 -3.93 -10.22
C SER A 181 -2.74 -2.47 -10.62
N ALA A 182 -2.62 -1.55 -9.67
CA ALA A 182 -2.67 -0.11 -9.94
C ALA A 182 -1.51 0.32 -10.86
N LEU A 183 -0.28 -0.08 -10.52
CA LEU A 183 0.88 0.19 -11.37
C LEU A 183 0.70 -0.37 -12.79
N TYR A 184 0.24 -1.62 -12.91
CA TYR A 184 0.03 -2.25 -14.20
C TYR A 184 -1.06 -1.53 -15.02
N TYR A 185 -2.17 -1.15 -14.40
CA TYR A 185 -3.20 -0.34 -15.04
C TYR A 185 -2.61 0.96 -15.58
N LEU A 186 -1.95 1.75 -14.73
CA LEU A 186 -1.42 3.08 -15.08
C LEU A 186 -0.36 3.01 -16.19
N THR A 187 0.58 2.07 -16.09
CA THR A 187 1.63 1.91 -17.08
C THR A 187 1.08 1.47 -18.44
N GLN A 188 0.10 0.57 -18.46
CA GLN A 188 -0.49 0.11 -19.72
C GLN A 188 -1.41 1.15 -20.36
N THR A 189 -2.24 1.84 -19.57
CA THR A 189 -3.12 2.89 -20.11
C THR A 189 -2.32 4.08 -20.64
N GLN A 190 -1.20 4.41 -20.01
CA GLN A 190 -0.27 5.41 -20.54
C GLN A 190 0.41 4.94 -21.84
N ALA A 191 0.81 3.67 -21.93
CA ALA A 191 1.55 3.15 -23.08
C ALA A 191 0.68 2.92 -24.32
N THR A 192 -0.52 2.38 -24.15
CA THR A 192 -1.38 1.94 -25.28
C THR A 192 -2.73 2.66 -25.34
N GLY A 193 -3.05 3.50 -24.35
CA GLY A 193 -4.37 4.11 -24.22
C GLY A 193 -5.41 3.19 -23.57
N ILE A 194 -6.45 3.80 -23.00
CA ILE A 194 -7.49 3.08 -22.25
C ILE A 194 -8.26 2.07 -23.11
N ALA A 195 -8.56 2.41 -24.37
CA ALA A 195 -9.34 1.54 -25.27
C ALA A 195 -8.62 0.21 -25.53
N GLU A 196 -7.32 0.27 -25.83
CA GLU A 196 -6.49 -0.92 -26.06
C GLU A 196 -6.30 -1.73 -24.76
N TYR A 197 -6.12 -1.04 -23.62
CA TYR A 197 -6.00 -1.70 -22.33
C TYR A 197 -7.27 -2.51 -21.96
N LEU A 198 -8.46 -1.97 -22.23
CA LEU A 198 -9.72 -2.64 -21.88
C LEU A 198 -9.92 -3.96 -22.63
N VAL A 199 -9.39 -4.08 -23.85
CA VAL A 199 -9.45 -5.32 -24.64
C VAL A 199 -8.26 -6.25 -24.41
N ASN A 200 -7.23 -5.82 -23.66
CA ASN A 200 -6.06 -6.62 -23.34
C ASN A 200 -6.46 -7.86 -22.51
N GLY A 201 -6.36 -9.04 -23.12
CA GLY A 201 -6.74 -10.34 -22.55
C GLY A 201 -5.65 -11.03 -21.73
N THR A 202 -4.53 -10.37 -21.43
CA THR A 202 -3.48 -10.99 -20.61
C THR A 202 -3.98 -11.21 -19.16
N PRO A 203 -3.51 -12.26 -18.46
CA PRO A 203 -3.91 -12.51 -17.08
C PRO A 203 -3.68 -11.33 -16.12
N LYS A 204 -2.58 -10.59 -16.30
CA LYS A 204 -2.29 -9.39 -15.50
C LYS A 204 -3.26 -8.24 -15.75
N ALA A 205 -3.62 -7.99 -17.01
CA ALA A 205 -4.63 -7.00 -17.35
C ALA A 205 -6.02 -7.38 -16.82
N GLN A 206 -6.37 -8.67 -16.90
CA GLN A 206 -7.62 -9.19 -16.32
C GLN A 206 -7.66 -9.03 -14.80
N LEU A 207 -6.58 -9.38 -14.10
CA LEU A 207 -6.50 -9.20 -12.64
C LEU A 207 -6.57 -7.73 -12.26
N ALA A 208 -5.85 -6.84 -12.95
CA ALA A 208 -5.84 -5.42 -12.62
C ALA A 208 -7.22 -4.78 -12.77
N ARG A 209 -7.97 -5.12 -13.84
CA ARG A 209 -9.37 -4.70 -13.99
C ARG A 209 -10.29 -5.31 -12.92
N HIS A 210 -10.05 -6.57 -12.55
CA HIS A 210 -10.80 -7.24 -11.48
C HIS A 210 -10.58 -6.55 -10.13
N VAL A 211 -9.34 -6.18 -9.81
CA VAL A 211 -9.03 -5.41 -8.60
C VAL A 211 -9.77 -4.08 -8.60
N ALA A 212 -9.68 -3.29 -9.67
CA ALA A 212 -10.44 -2.04 -9.76
C ALA A 212 -11.95 -2.26 -9.52
N SER A 213 -12.54 -3.27 -10.17
CA SER A 213 -13.96 -3.61 -10.00
C SER A 213 -14.31 -4.01 -8.56
N ALA A 214 -13.51 -4.87 -7.91
CA ALA A 214 -13.70 -5.29 -6.52
C ALA A 214 -13.51 -4.15 -5.51
N LEU A 215 -12.74 -3.12 -5.89
CA LEU A 215 -12.59 -1.86 -5.15
C LEU A 215 -13.68 -0.84 -5.51
N THR A 216 -14.68 -1.21 -6.31
CA THR A 216 -15.80 -0.36 -6.75
C THR A 216 -15.37 0.86 -7.58
N ILE A 217 -14.32 0.71 -8.38
CA ILE A 217 -13.79 1.76 -9.28
C ILE A 217 -13.63 1.20 -10.71
N GLY A 218 -13.69 2.07 -11.72
CA GLY A 218 -13.50 1.69 -13.13
C GLY A 218 -12.03 1.62 -13.56
N GLY A 219 -11.18 2.29 -12.82
CA GLY A 219 -9.73 2.44 -13.02
C GLY A 219 -9.11 3.05 -11.77
N PHE A 220 -7.81 3.33 -11.81
CA PHE A 220 -7.07 3.90 -10.69
C PHE A 220 -6.94 5.42 -10.77
N GLU A 221 -7.95 6.10 -11.27
CA GLU A 221 -8.04 7.56 -11.21
C GLU A 221 -8.26 8.04 -9.75
N GLU A 222 -7.90 9.29 -9.47
CA GLU A 222 -8.08 9.87 -8.14
C GLU A 222 -9.55 9.80 -7.69
N CYS A 223 -9.79 9.20 -6.52
CA CYS A 223 -11.14 9.04 -5.99
C CYS A 223 -11.14 8.82 -4.48
N MET A 224 -12.29 9.10 -3.87
CA MET A 224 -12.54 8.81 -2.47
C MET A 224 -13.94 8.27 -2.31
N ASN A 225 -14.04 7.00 -1.90
CA ASN A 225 -15.29 6.40 -1.50
C ASN A 225 -15.06 5.55 -0.22
N PRO A 226 -16.10 5.01 0.42
CA PRO A 226 -15.94 4.23 1.65
C PRO A 226 -15.06 2.97 1.50
N LYS A 227 -14.91 2.47 0.26
CA LYS A 227 -14.21 1.24 -0.07
C LYS A 227 -12.74 1.46 -0.36
N VAL A 228 -12.41 2.50 -1.11
CA VAL A 228 -11.06 2.82 -1.55
C VAL A 228 -10.85 4.33 -1.60
N ARG A 229 -9.63 4.74 -1.29
CA ARG A 229 -9.12 6.08 -1.57
C ARG A 229 -7.90 5.97 -2.48
N VAL A 230 -8.01 6.47 -3.71
CA VAL A 230 -6.89 6.61 -4.65
C VAL A 230 -6.45 8.07 -4.62
N ILE A 231 -5.16 8.29 -4.48
CA ILE A 231 -4.56 9.60 -4.22
C ILE A 231 -3.35 9.74 -5.12
N TYR A 232 -3.21 10.88 -5.78
CA TYR A 232 -1.99 11.18 -6.53
C TYR A 232 -1.07 12.09 -5.71
N ALA A 233 0.23 11.90 -5.86
CA ALA A 233 1.22 12.79 -5.31
C ALA A 233 1.04 14.20 -5.90
N ASP A 234 1.22 15.22 -5.06
CA ASP A 234 1.15 16.62 -5.47
C ASP A 234 2.31 17.42 -4.84
N GLU A 235 2.75 18.49 -5.52
CA GLU A 235 3.96 19.25 -5.16
C GLU A 235 3.86 19.93 -3.80
N LYS A 236 2.64 20.19 -3.29
CA LYS A 236 2.43 20.95 -2.04
C LYS A 236 2.97 20.21 -0.82
N HIS A 237 3.33 18.92 -0.96
CA HIS A 237 3.71 18.04 0.14
C HIS A 237 5.17 17.54 0.07
N LEU A 238 5.99 18.05 -0.85
CA LEU A 238 7.42 17.76 -0.93
C LEU A 238 8.25 18.45 0.17
N THR A 239 7.74 19.53 0.75
CA THR A 239 8.46 20.38 1.72
C THR A 239 8.80 19.71 3.05
N GLY A 240 8.33 18.47 3.28
CA GLY A 240 8.63 17.68 4.48
C GLY A 240 9.89 16.81 4.40
N VAL A 241 10.50 16.63 3.22
CA VAL A 241 11.66 15.71 3.04
C VAL A 241 12.99 16.40 3.36
N ALA A 242 13.11 17.71 3.14
CA ALA A 242 14.39 18.42 3.18
C ALA A 242 14.89 18.83 4.59
N SER A 243 14.14 18.56 5.67
CA SER A 243 14.41 19.18 6.99
C SER A 243 15.03 18.26 8.04
N THR A 244 15.20 16.95 7.79
CA THR A 244 15.55 16.00 8.88
C THR A 244 17.02 15.58 8.97
N HIS A 245 17.91 15.96 8.04
CA HIS A 245 19.31 15.48 8.09
C HIS A 245 20.41 16.49 8.40
N THR A 246 20.10 17.78 8.59
CA THR A 246 21.13 18.76 9.01
C THR A 246 21.44 18.74 10.51
N ALA A 247 20.80 17.87 11.31
CA ALA A 247 20.91 17.88 12.77
C ALA A 247 21.67 16.70 13.41
N MET A 248 22.26 15.78 12.63
CA MET A 248 23.05 14.66 13.18
C MET A 248 24.50 14.59 12.66
N SER A 249 25.02 15.71 12.17
CA SER A 249 26.45 15.89 11.94
C SER A 249 26.93 17.14 12.69
N ASN A 250 27.12 16.97 14.01
CA ASN A 250 28.01 17.77 14.87
C ASN A 250 28.32 16.96 16.13
#